data_AF-A0A0V0Z8A5-F1
#
_entry.id   AF-A0A0V0Z8A5-F1
#
_cell.length_a   1.000
_cell.length_b   1.000
_cell.length_c   1.000
_cell.angle_alpha   90.00
_cell.angle_beta   90.00
_cell.angle_gamma   90.00
#
_symmetry.space_group_name_H-M   'P 1'
#
loop_
_entity.id
_entity.type
_entity.pdbx_description
1 polymer ?
#
loop_
_entity_poly.entity_id
_entity_poly.type
_entity_poly.pdbx_seq_one_letter_code
_entity_poly.pdbx_strand_id
1 'polypeptide(L)'
;MQFLSTANLLIISVVDFGLLTSLFVGIVLFCFATAISRSKFTYYILCSIVGFLLPLILLLFFIFRRLPLKTATAAFYVGGTGTFLYFLHSWGLPTLQLLLSYSNFIIAYLIVMSALSCAVVYRYLIPVHPKTVQLVGHFFSIVGIFVMFMSCQEVIFGSVFVVFVIFAKYMFMKKVHLLNQQLLWNRPTPIPFLSESEYINQGRTETARNLENLRAFARSPDFDTWNILGRLEHIER
;
A
#
# COMPACT_ATOMS: atom_id res chain seq x y z
N MET A 1 -18.34 20.05 -41.01
CA MET A 1 -17.24 19.98 -40.02
C MET A 1 -17.55 20.73 -38.72
N GLN A 2 -18.12 21.94 -38.74
CA GLN A 2 -18.42 22.70 -37.50
C GLN A 2 -19.45 22.02 -36.57
N PHE A 3 -20.49 21.35 -37.12
CA PHE A 3 -21.48 20.62 -36.31
C PHE A 3 -20.93 19.41 -35.54
N LEU A 4 -19.93 18.72 -36.10
CA LEU A 4 -19.23 17.64 -35.39
C LEU A 4 -18.32 18.19 -34.29
N SER A 5 -17.72 19.37 -34.50
CA SER A 5 -16.88 20.03 -33.49
C SER A 5 -17.70 20.56 -32.31
N THR A 6 -18.89 21.12 -32.56
CA THR A 6 -19.76 21.61 -31.48
C THR A 6 -20.45 20.47 -30.73
N ALA A 7 -20.82 19.39 -31.42
CA ALA A 7 -21.32 18.18 -30.77
C ALA A 7 -20.26 17.51 -29.90
N ASN A 8 -19.01 17.40 -30.37
CA ASN A 8 -17.91 16.88 -29.57
C ASN A 8 -17.60 17.77 -28.36
N LEU A 9 -17.61 19.11 -28.52
CA LEU A 9 -17.43 20.04 -27.42
C LEU A 9 -18.58 19.98 -26.40
N LEU A 10 -19.82 19.76 -26.85
CA LEU A 10 -20.97 19.58 -25.96
C LEU A 10 -20.91 18.25 -25.20
N ILE A 11 -20.56 17.15 -25.86
CA ILE A 11 -20.36 15.84 -25.21
C ILE A 11 -19.24 15.95 -24.15
N ILE A 12 -18.16 16.66 -24.46
CA ILE A 12 -17.06 16.92 -23.53
C ILE A 12 -17.53 17.76 -22.32
N SER A 13 -18.44 18.72 -22.52
CA SER A 13 -19.01 19.52 -21.41
C SER A 13 -20.05 18.78 -20.57
N VAL A 14 -20.67 17.71 -21.09
CA VAL A 14 -21.64 16.87 -20.36
C VAL A 14 -20.93 15.85 -19.47
N VAL A 15 -19.71 15.46 -19.82
CA VAL A 15 -18.89 14.58 -18.98
C VAL A 15 -18.17 15.42 -17.93
N ASP A 16 -18.67 15.38 -16.70
CA ASP A 16 -17.98 15.97 -15.56
C ASP A 16 -16.62 15.29 -15.36
N PHE A 17 -15.55 15.95 -15.80
CA PHE A 17 -14.18 15.47 -15.66
C PHE A 17 -13.81 15.15 -14.21
N GLY A 18 -14.41 15.84 -13.23
CA GLY A 18 -14.26 15.55 -11.80
C GLY A 18 -14.77 14.15 -11.43
N LEU A 19 -15.97 13.79 -11.88
CA LEU A 19 -16.56 12.47 -11.62
C LEU A 19 -15.78 11.37 -12.36
N LEU A 20 -15.32 11.65 -13.59
CA LEU A 20 -14.54 10.69 -14.35
C LEU A 20 -13.19 10.39 -13.68
N THR A 21 -12.51 11.43 -13.19
CA THR A 21 -11.22 11.28 -12.50
C THR A 21 -11.39 10.57 -11.16
N SER A 22 -12.42 10.89 -10.37
CA SER A 22 -12.70 10.18 -9.12
C SER A 22 -13.06 8.71 -9.34
N LEU A 23 -13.80 8.41 -10.41
CA LEU A 23 -14.12 7.03 -10.80
C LEU A 23 -12.84 6.25 -11.12
N PHE A 24 -11.94 6.84 -11.92
CA PHE A 24 -10.65 6.22 -12.25
C PHE A 24 -9.79 5.99 -11.00
N VAL A 25 -9.70 6.99 -10.11
CA VAL A 25 -8.99 6.88 -8.82
C VAL A 25 -9.57 5.73 -8.00
N GLY A 26 -10.89 5.59 -7.92
CA GLY A 26 -11.56 4.51 -7.22
C GLY A 26 -11.21 3.13 -7.77
N ILE A 27 -11.20 2.96 -9.10
CA ILE A 27 -10.80 1.70 -9.75
C ILE A 27 -9.35 1.34 -9.43
N VAL A 28 -8.43 2.30 -9.60
CA VAL A 28 -7.00 2.09 -9.33
C VAL A 28 -6.81 1.69 -7.87
N LEU A 29 -7.45 2.40 -6.94
CA LEU A 29 -7.34 2.14 -5.51
C LEU A 29 -7.91 0.76 -5.13
N PHE A 30 -9.03 0.33 -5.73
CA PHE A 30 -9.59 -1.01 -5.52
C PHE A 30 -8.72 -2.13 -6.10
N CYS A 31 -8.16 -1.95 -7.29
CA CYS A 31 -7.29 -2.93 -7.95
C CYS A 31 -5.96 -3.09 -7.19
N PHE A 32 -5.33 -1.99 -6.79
CA PHE A 32 -4.04 -2.01 -6.11
C PHE A 32 -4.13 -2.13 -4.59
N ALA A 33 -5.32 -2.27 -4.00
CA ALA A 33 -5.51 -2.30 -2.54
C ALA A 33 -4.59 -3.28 -1.80
N THR A 34 -4.37 -4.49 -2.34
CA THR A 34 -3.48 -5.50 -1.75
C THR A 34 -1.99 -5.21 -1.96
N ALA A 35 -1.63 -4.56 -3.06
CA ALA A 35 -0.26 -4.12 -3.33
C ALA A 35 0.12 -2.94 -2.42
N ILE A 36 -0.82 -1.99 -2.26
CA ILE A 36 -0.70 -0.82 -1.39
C ILE A 36 -0.56 -1.27 0.06
N SER A 37 -1.42 -2.17 0.56
CA SER A 37 -1.37 -2.60 1.97
C SER A 37 -0.10 -3.38 2.33
N ARG A 38 0.58 -3.99 1.36
CA ARG A 38 1.86 -4.68 1.61
C ARG A 38 3.05 -3.73 1.73
N SER A 39 2.92 -2.50 1.22
CA SER A 39 4.00 -1.53 1.26
C SER A 39 4.14 -0.92 2.66
N LYS A 40 5.38 -0.82 3.16
CA LYS A 40 5.66 -0.17 4.46
C LYS A 40 5.32 1.32 4.43
N PHE A 41 5.43 1.95 3.26
CA PHE A 41 5.12 3.37 3.04
C PHE A 41 3.66 3.73 3.36
N THR A 42 2.72 2.84 3.04
CA THR A 42 1.31 3.07 3.32
C THR A 42 1.03 3.25 4.81
N TYR A 43 1.72 2.51 5.68
CA TYR A 43 1.55 2.63 7.13
C TYR A 43 2.08 3.96 7.67
N TYR A 44 3.20 4.46 7.13
CA TYR A 44 3.72 5.79 7.48
C TYR A 44 2.74 6.90 7.10
N ILE A 45 2.18 6.83 5.88
CA ILE A 45 1.22 7.83 5.40
C ILE A 45 -0.08 7.78 6.20
N LEU A 46 -0.67 6.59 6.41
CA LEU A 46 -1.89 6.43 7.20
C LEU A 46 -1.71 6.98 8.62
N CYS A 47 -0.58 6.68 9.26
CA CYS A 47 -0.32 7.20 10.58
C CYS A 47 -0.06 8.71 10.59
N SER A 48 0.62 9.24 9.58
CA SER A 48 0.77 10.70 9.43
C SER A 48 -0.58 11.39 9.30
N ILE A 49 -1.51 10.82 8.53
CA ILE A 49 -2.88 11.34 8.38
C ILE A 49 -3.61 11.28 9.72
N VAL A 50 -3.57 10.15 10.43
CA VAL A 50 -4.20 10.03 11.75
C VAL A 50 -3.57 10.97 12.76
N GLY A 51 -2.24 11.10 12.77
CA GLY A 51 -1.49 11.99 13.63
C GLY A 51 -1.74 13.48 13.37
N PHE A 52 -2.19 13.83 12.16
CA PHE A 52 -2.64 15.18 11.81
C PHE A 52 -4.14 15.39 12.14
N LEU A 53 -4.99 14.41 11.81
CA LEU A 53 -6.43 14.49 12.00
C LEU A 53 -6.84 14.46 13.48
N LEU A 54 -6.21 13.60 14.29
CA LEU A 54 -6.57 13.44 15.70
C LEU A 54 -6.43 14.73 16.53
N PRO A 55 -5.29 15.45 16.50
CA PRO A 55 -5.17 16.74 17.19
C PRO A 55 -6.09 17.81 16.60
N LEU A 56 -6.35 17.79 15.28
CA LEU A 56 -7.29 18.72 14.63
C LEU A 56 -8.72 18.48 15.14
N ILE A 57 -9.17 17.23 15.21
CA ILE A 57 -10.48 16.86 15.77
C ILE A 57 -10.56 17.24 17.25
N LEU A 58 -9.50 17.03 18.03
CA LEU A 58 -9.44 17.41 19.45
C LEU A 58 -9.56 18.94 19.61
N LEU A 59 -8.86 19.71 18.77
CA LEU A 59 -8.95 21.17 18.75
C LEU A 59 -10.38 21.61 18.40
N LEU A 60 -10.98 21.04 17.36
CA LEU A 60 -12.36 21.33 16.96
C LEU A 60 -13.35 20.98 18.08
N PHE A 61 -13.15 19.84 18.73
CA PHE A 61 -13.93 19.43 19.90
C PHE A 61 -13.80 20.43 21.05
N PHE A 62 -12.60 20.96 21.31
CA PHE A 62 -12.40 21.97 22.34
C PHE A 62 -13.13 23.28 22.00
N ILE A 63 -13.11 23.72 20.73
CA ILE A 63 -13.87 24.87 20.27
C ILE A 63 -15.37 24.64 20.48
N PHE A 64 -15.91 23.50 20.01
CA PHE A 64 -17.31 23.17 20.18
C PHE A 64 -17.73 23.04 21.65
N ARG A 65 -16.83 22.57 22.52
CA ARG A 65 -17.08 22.51 23.97
C ARG A 65 -17.15 23.89 24.61
N ARG A 66 -16.41 24.87 24.10
CA ARG A 66 -16.43 26.26 24.59
C ARG A 66 -17.64 27.03 24.08
N LEU A 67 -18.24 26.60 22.97
CA LEU A 67 -19.52 27.13 22.52
C LEU A 67 -20.61 26.60 23.47
N PRO A 68 -21.39 27.48 24.14
CA PRO A 68 -22.47 27.04 25.01
C PRO A 68 -23.65 26.57 24.14
N LEU A 69 -23.53 25.38 23.54
CA LEU A 69 -24.50 24.82 22.58
C LEU A 69 -25.92 24.79 23.15
N LYS A 70 -26.08 24.54 24.46
CA LYS A 70 -27.39 24.57 25.14
C LYS A 70 -28.04 25.94 25.09
N THR A 71 -27.24 27.00 25.19
CA THR A 71 -27.74 28.38 25.09
C THR A 71 -27.96 28.79 23.64
N ALA A 72 -27.15 28.29 22.69
CA ALA A 72 -27.36 28.51 21.27
C ALA A 72 -28.64 27.80 20.76
N THR A 73 -28.89 26.57 21.21
CA THR A 73 -30.14 25.86 20.89
C THR A 73 -31.33 26.50 21.59
N ALA A 74 -31.21 26.94 22.84
CA ALA A 74 -32.27 27.71 23.50
C ALA A 74 -32.55 29.04 22.78
N ALA A 75 -31.52 29.77 22.34
CA ALA A 75 -31.66 30.97 21.53
C ALA A 75 -32.35 30.69 20.19
N PHE A 76 -32.09 29.53 19.59
CA PHE A 76 -32.78 29.08 18.38
C PHE A 76 -34.27 28.78 18.62
N TYR A 77 -34.62 28.11 19.73
CA TYR A 77 -36.03 27.85 20.06
C TYR A 77 -36.81 29.12 20.39
N VAL A 78 -36.16 30.10 21.05
CA VAL A 78 -36.82 31.34 21.48
C VAL A 78 -36.90 32.39 20.37
N GLY A 79 -35.87 32.49 19.52
CA GLY A 79 -35.75 33.57 18.53
C GLY A 79 -35.55 33.13 17.07
N GLY A 80 -35.60 31.82 16.81
CA GLY A 80 -35.47 31.26 15.46
C GLY A 80 -34.04 31.29 14.90
N THR A 81 -33.94 31.25 13.57
CA THR A 81 -32.66 31.21 12.84
C THR A 81 -31.84 32.50 13.04
N GLY A 82 -32.47 33.66 13.18
CA GLY A 82 -31.80 34.95 13.31
C GLY A 82 -31.01 35.11 14.60
N THR A 83 -31.60 34.75 15.75
CA THR A 83 -30.90 34.79 17.04
C THR A 83 -29.80 33.74 17.13
N PHE A 84 -29.97 32.58 16.50
CA PHE A 84 -28.92 31.57 16.38
C PHE A 84 -27.72 32.07 15.58
N LEU A 85 -27.95 32.72 14.42
CA LEU A 85 -26.89 33.31 13.61
C LEU A 85 -26.19 34.47 14.34
N TYR A 86 -26.93 35.32 15.05
CA TYR A 86 -26.36 36.38 15.86
C TYR A 86 -25.48 35.84 17.01
N PHE A 87 -25.92 34.75 17.65
CA PHE A 87 -25.16 34.09 18.69
C PHE A 87 -23.88 33.44 18.11
N LEU A 88 -24.00 32.77 16.95
CA LEU A 88 -22.87 32.20 16.23
C LEU A 88 -21.89 33.28 15.76
N HIS A 89 -22.38 34.45 15.35
CA HIS A 89 -21.55 35.60 14.99
C HIS A 89 -20.82 36.16 16.20
N SER A 90 -21.53 36.45 17.30
CA SER A 90 -20.97 37.03 18.53
C SER A 90 -19.94 36.14 19.20
N TRP A 91 -20.13 34.82 19.20
CA TRP A 91 -19.22 33.89 19.87
C TRP A 91 -18.26 33.18 18.91
N GLY A 92 -18.67 32.93 17.67
CA GLY A 92 -17.87 32.24 16.66
C GLY A 92 -16.80 33.11 16.00
N LEU A 93 -17.11 34.38 15.66
CA LEU A 93 -16.11 35.24 15.02
C LEU A 93 -14.92 35.58 15.94
N PRO A 94 -15.12 35.97 17.21
CA PRO A 94 -13.98 36.27 18.08
C PRO A 94 -13.13 35.03 18.37
N THR A 95 -13.75 33.84 18.47
CA THR A 95 -13.01 32.58 18.68
C THR A 95 -12.20 32.19 17.44
N LEU A 96 -12.74 32.40 16.23
CA LEU A 96 -11.98 32.21 14.99
C LEU A 96 -10.87 33.25 14.81
N GLN A 97 -11.10 34.52 15.16
CA GLN A 97 -10.07 35.55 15.13
C GLN A 97 -8.93 35.23 16.12
N LEU A 98 -9.27 34.72 17.31
CA LEU A 98 -8.29 34.24 18.27
C LEU A 98 -7.52 33.04 17.70
N LEU A 99 -8.19 32.11 17.04
CA LEU A 99 -7.54 30.97 16.37
C LEU A 99 -6.58 31.41 15.25
N LEU A 100 -6.97 32.39 14.44
CA LEU A 100 -6.14 32.97 13.39
C LEU A 100 -4.94 33.72 13.97
N SER A 101 -5.12 34.43 15.08
CA SER A 101 -4.05 35.14 15.78
C SER A 101 -2.99 34.18 16.35
N TYR A 102 -3.38 32.97 16.77
CA TYR A 102 -2.48 31.92 17.24
C TYR A 102 -2.23 30.82 16.19
N SER A 103 -2.49 31.10 14.91
CA SER A 103 -2.37 30.13 13.81
C SER A 103 -0.98 29.49 13.74
N ASN A 104 0.08 30.28 13.92
CA ASN A 104 1.46 29.79 13.94
C ASN A 104 1.70 28.71 15.01
N PHE A 105 1.16 28.89 16.22
CA PHE A 105 1.28 27.90 17.30
C PHE A 105 0.48 26.63 17.01
N ILE A 106 -0.69 26.77 16.40
CA ILE A 106 -1.53 25.62 16.02
C ILE A 106 -0.86 24.82 14.92
N ILE A 107 -0.31 25.49 13.90
CA ILE A 107 0.42 24.84 12.82
C ILE A 107 1.66 24.13 13.38
N ALA A 108 2.43 24.80 14.24
CA ALA A 108 3.58 24.17 14.90
C ALA A 108 3.18 22.94 15.73
N TYR A 109 2.08 23.03 16.49
CA TYR A 109 1.53 21.90 17.24
C TYR A 109 1.14 20.72 16.32
N LEU A 110 0.44 20.98 15.21
CA LEU A 110 0.07 19.94 14.24
C LEU A 110 1.29 19.27 13.59
N ILE A 111 2.33 20.06 13.28
CA ILE A 111 3.60 19.54 12.77
C ILE A 111 4.27 18.63 13.82
N VAL A 112 4.35 19.08 15.08
CA VAL A 112 4.95 18.28 16.15
C VAL A 112 4.18 16.99 16.40
N MET A 113 2.84 17.04 16.43
CA MET A 113 2.00 15.86 16.64
C MET A 113 2.10 14.86 15.48
N SER A 114 2.14 15.34 14.23
CA SER A 114 2.34 14.47 13.08
C SER A 114 3.74 13.84 13.06
N ALA A 115 4.79 14.60 13.41
CA ALA A 115 6.15 14.07 13.54
C ALA A 115 6.26 13.02 14.66
N LEU A 116 5.64 13.27 15.82
CA LEU A 116 5.59 12.32 16.93
C LEU A 116 4.86 11.03 16.54
N SER A 117 3.73 11.14 15.85
CA SER A 117 2.98 9.99 15.34
C SER A 117 3.82 9.15 14.38
N CYS A 118 4.58 9.79 13.49
CA CYS A 118 5.51 9.11 12.59
C CYS A 118 6.64 8.39 13.36
N ALA A 119 7.22 9.04 14.36
CA ALA A 119 8.27 8.47 15.21
C ALA A 119 7.78 7.25 16.00
N VAL A 120 6.55 7.30 16.52
CA VAL A 120 5.91 6.17 17.20
C VAL A 120 5.75 4.98 16.24
N VAL A 121 5.30 5.21 15.01
CA VAL A 121 5.17 4.12 14.02
C VAL A 121 6.51 3.54 13.60
N TYR A 122 7.54 4.37 13.44
CA TYR A 122 8.89 3.89 13.19
C TYR A 122 9.44 3.03 14.32
N ARG A 123 9.00 3.20 15.57
CA ARG A 123 9.50 2.39 16.68
C ARG A 123 8.66 1.15 16.94
N TYR A 124 7.33 1.24 16.83
CA TYR A 124 6.41 0.21 17.30
C TYR A 124 5.73 -0.61 16.20
N LEU A 125 5.61 -0.11 14.97
CA LEU A 125 4.78 -0.73 13.92
C LEU A 125 5.53 -1.65 12.93
N ILE A 126 6.87 -1.79 13.05
CA ILE A 126 7.67 -2.59 12.11
C ILE A 126 7.26 -4.08 12.02
N PRO A 127 6.85 -4.78 13.09
CA PRO A 127 6.37 -6.14 12.93
C PRO A 127 4.91 -6.13 12.44
N VAL A 128 4.72 -5.91 11.14
CA VAL A 128 3.39 -5.93 10.53
C VAL A 128 2.91 -7.39 10.44
N HIS A 129 1.98 -7.75 11.32
CA HIS A 129 1.35 -9.06 11.29
C HIS A 129 0.58 -9.27 9.97
N PRO A 130 0.53 -10.49 9.41
CA PRO A 130 -0.16 -10.75 8.14
C PRO A 130 -1.66 -10.40 8.20
N LYS A 131 -2.28 -10.51 9.39
CA LYS A 131 -3.68 -10.14 9.62
C LYS A 131 -3.92 -8.63 9.44
N THR A 132 -3.00 -7.77 9.86
CA THR A 132 -3.16 -6.32 9.73
C THR A 132 -3.00 -5.86 8.28
N VAL A 133 -2.14 -6.53 7.49
CA VAL A 133 -2.02 -6.29 6.04
C VAL A 133 -3.32 -6.60 5.30
N GLN A 134 -3.97 -7.72 5.64
CA GLN A 134 -5.26 -8.09 5.05
C GLN A 134 -6.34 -7.09 5.43
N LEU A 135 -6.42 -6.71 6.72
CA LEU A 135 -7.41 -5.75 7.20
C LEU A 135 -7.26 -4.40 6.50
N VAL A 136 -6.05 -3.85 6.40
CA VAL A 136 -5.77 -2.60 5.67
C VAL A 136 -6.09 -2.73 4.18
N GLY A 137 -5.81 -3.88 3.56
CA GLY A 137 -6.19 -4.15 2.18
C GLY A 137 -7.72 -4.14 1.97
N HIS A 138 -8.49 -4.69 2.90
CA HIS A 138 -9.95 -4.60 2.87
C HIS A 138 -10.44 -3.17 3.07
N PHE A 139 -9.83 -2.40 3.98
CA PHE A 139 -10.16 -0.97 4.15
C PHE A 139 -9.99 -0.18 2.85
N PHE A 140 -8.83 -0.28 2.18
CA PHE A 140 -8.64 0.39 0.88
C PHE A 140 -9.62 -0.14 -0.18
N SER A 141 -9.96 -1.42 -0.17
CA SER A 141 -10.95 -1.96 -1.10
C SER A 141 -12.33 -1.34 -0.88
N ILE A 142 -12.78 -1.20 0.37
CA ILE A 142 -14.06 -0.57 0.72
C ILE A 142 -14.05 0.91 0.33
N VAL A 143 -12.97 1.63 0.63
CA VAL A 143 -12.81 3.04 0.23
C VAL A 143 -12.86 3.19 -1.29
N GLY A 144 -12.20 2.31 -2.03
CA GLY A 144 -12.23 2.32 -3.50
C GLY A 144 -13.65 2.12 -4.03
N ILE A 145 -14.38 1.12 -3.52
CA ILE A 145 -15.77 0.88 -3.88
C ILE A 145 -16.65 2.10 -3.55
N PHE A 146 -16.46 2.71 -2.38
CA PHE A 146 -17.22 3.88 -1.97
C PHE A 146 -16.98 5.07 -2.89
N VAL A 147 -15.72 5.35 -3.24
CA VAL A 147 -15.37 6.43 -4.18
C VAL A 147 -15.95 6.15 -5.56
N MET A 148 -15.88 4.91 -6.05
CA MET A 148 -16.50 4.52 -7.32
C MET A 148 -18.01 4.74 -7.32
N PHE A 149 -18.69 4.35 -6.24
CA PHE A 149 -20.13 4.53 -6.10
C PHE A 149 -20.52 6.01 -6.07
N MET A 150 -19.81 6.84 -5.29
CA MET A 150 -20.04 8.28 -5.24
C MET A 150 -19.73 9.00 -6.55
N SER A 151 -18.93 8.40 -7.44
CA SER A 151 -18.59 8.95 -8.75
C SER A 151 -19.68 8.69 -9.80
N CYS A 152 -20.68 7.86 -9.51
CA CYS A 152 -21.78 7.58 -10.42
C CYS A 152 -23.01 8.39 -10.01
N GLN A 153 -23.50 9.23 -10.93
CA GLN A 153 -24.68 10.06 -10.70
C GLN A 153 -25.97 9.22 -10.55
N GLU A 154 -26.04 8.10 -11.28
CA GLU A 154 -27.14 7.14 -11.21
C GLU A 154 -26.76 5.91 -10.39
N VAL A 155 -27.56 5.62 -9.36
CA VAL A 155 -27.33 4.54 -8.39
C VAL A 155 -27.33 3.16 -9.06
N ILE A 156 -28.22 2.95 -10.04
CA ILE A 156 -28.35 1.68 -10.75
C ILE A 156 -27.08 1.39 -11.55
N PHE A 157 -26.62 2.34 -12.36
CA PHE A 157 -25.40 2.20 -13.14
C PHE A 157 -24.15 2.02 -12.26
N GLY A 158 -24.05 2.78 -11.16
CA GLY A 158 -22.94 2.64 -10.22
C GLY A 158 -22.88 1.25 -9.59
N SER A 159 -24.01 0.70 -9.17
CA SER A 159 -24.07 -0.64 -8.56
C SER A 159 -23.65 -1.76 -9.53
N VAL A 160 -24.16 -1.74 -10.77
CA VAL A 160 -23.80 -2.71 -11.81
C VAL A 160 -22.32 -2.61 -12.15
N PHE A 161 -21.80 -1.39 -12.25
CA PHE A 161 -20.39 -1.15 -12.55
C PHE A 161 -19.45 -1.66 -11.45
N VAL A 162 -19.79 -1.42 -10.18
CA VAL A 162 -19.02 -1.96 -9.03
C VAL A 162 -18.99 -3.49 -9.07
N VAL A 163 -20.13 -4.14 -9.30
CA VAL A 163 -20.21 -5.61 -9.41
C VAL A 163 -19.34 -6.11 -10.58
N PHE A 164 -19.41 -5.44 -11.72
CA PHE A 164 -18.57 -5.76 -12.88
C PHE A 164 -17.07 -5.66 -12.56
N VAL A 165 -16.63 -4.61 -11.86
CA VAL A 165 -15.22 -4.43 -11.49
C VAL A 165 -14.75 -5.48 -10.48
N ILE A 166 -15.59 -5.82 -9.49
CA ILE A 166 -15.30 -6.90 -8.54
C ILE A 166 -15.12 -8.23 -9.29
N PHE A 167 -16.04 -8.53 -10.22
CA PHE A 167 -15.98 -9.74 -11.05
C PHE A 167 -14.73 -9.76 -11.95
N ALA A 168 -14.41 -8.65 -12.59
CA ALA A 168 -13.21 -8.50 -13.42
C ALA A 168 -11.92 -8.73 -12.61
N LYS A 169 -11.81 -8.18 -11.40
CA LYS A 169 -10.68 -8.41 -10.49
C LYS A 169 -10.55 -9.88 -10.11
N TYR A 170 -11.66 -10.53 -9.78
CA TYR A 170 -11.67 -11.96 -9.45
C TYR A 170 -11.19 -12.84 -10.61
N MET A 171 -11.70 -12.58 -11.82
CA MET A 171 -11.29 -13.27 -13.05
C MET A 171 -9.81 -13.05 -13.38
N PHE A 172 -9.31 -11.82 -13.19
CA PHE A 172 -7.90 -11.50 -13.40
C PHE A 172 -6.99 -12.25 -12.44
N MET A 173 -7.32 -12.27 -11.13
CA MET A 173 -6.55 -13.02 -10.12
C MET A 173 -6.51 -14.52 -10.43
N LYS A 174 -7.63 -15.10 -10.89
CA LYS A 174 -7.67 -16.50 -11.33
C LYS A 174 -6.76 -16.76 -12.52
N LYS A 175 -6.76 -15.89 -13.54
CA LYS A 175 -5.85 -16.00 -14.69
C LYS A 175 -4.39 -15.90 -14.28
N VAL A 176 -4.02 -14.93 -13.45
CA VAL A 176 -2.65 -14.77 -12.95
C VAL A 176 -2.22 -16.00 -12.15
N HIS A 177 -3.10 -16.55 -11.31
CA HIS A 177 -2.80 -17.75 -10.55
C HIS A 177 -2.58 -18.96 -11.46
N LEU A 178 -3.44 -19.16 -12.47
CA LEU A 178 -3.30 -20.24 -13.45
C LEU A 178 -1.99 -20.12 -14.24
N LEU A 179 -1.66 -18.91 -14.69
CA LEU A 179 -0.46 -18.62 -15.46
C LEU A 179 0.81 -18.78 -14.62
N ASN A 180 0.76 -18.37 -13.35
CA ASN A 180 1.84 -18.59 -12.39
C ASN A 180 1.98 -20.08 -12.04
N GLN A 181 0.89 -20.84 -11.97
CA GLN A 181 0.93 -22.29 -11.74
C GLN A 181 1.55 -23.03 -12.93
N GLN A 182 1.20 -22.64 -14.16
CA GLN A 182 1.86 -23.16 -15.38
C GLN A 182 3.35 -22.78 -15.43
N LEU A 183 3.69 -21.56 -15.02
CA LEU A 183 5.08 -21.12 -14.95
C LEU A 183 5.87 -21.88 -13.87
N LEU A 184 5.26 -22.14 -12.71
CA LEU A 184 5.84 -22.94 -11.64
C LEU A 184 5.99 -24.41 -12.05
N TRP A 185 5.04 -24.96 -12.81
CA TRP A 185 5.13 -26.32 -13.35
C TRP A 185 6.34 -26.48 -14.28
N ASN A 186 6.69 -25.42 -15.02
CA ASN A 186 7.86 -25.39 -15.89
C ASN A 186 9.17 -25.05 -15.17
N ARG A 187 9.16 -24.82 -13.85
CA ARG A 187 10.41 -24.65 -13.10
C ARG A 187 11.01 -26.01 -12.78
N PRO A 188 12.32 -26.22 -13.01
CA PRO A 188 12.99 -27.40 -12.50
C PRO A 188 12.77 -27.45 -10.98
N THR A 189 12.47 -28.64 -10.48
CA THR A 189 12.25 -28.88 -9.06
C THR A 189 13.43 -28.30 -8.26
N PRO A 190 13.17 -27.52 -7.19
CA PRO A 190 14.25 -26.99 -6.38
C PRO A 190 15.08 -28.17 -5.89
N ILE A 191 16.37 -28.16 -6.22
CA ILE A 191 17.31 -29.21 -5.79
C ILE A 191 17.28 -29.17 -4.27
N PRO A 192 16.89 -30.26 -3.59
CA PRO A 192 16.81 -30.28 -2.14
C PRO A 192 18.19 -29.96 -1.57
N PHE A 193 18.24 -29.17 -0.50
CA PHE A 193 19.49 -28.96 0.22
C PHE A 193 19.98 -30.31 0.74
N LEU A 194 21.17 -30.69 0.31
CA LEU A 194 21.80 -31.94 0.71
C LEU A 194 22.02 -31.90 2.23
N SER A 195 21.61 -32.96 2.92
CA SER A 195 21.93 -33.08 4.35
C SER A 195 23.45 -33.20 4.54
N GLU A 196 23.98 -32.79 5.69
CA GLU A 196 25.42 -32.87 5.98
C GLU A 196 25.96 -34.30 5.81
N SER A 197 25.19 -35.30 6.28
CA SER A 197 25.54 -36.71 6.12
C SER A 197 25.59 -37.15 4.66
N GLU A 198 24.64 -36.69 3.85
CA GLU A 198 24.56 -37.00 2.42
C GLU A 198 25.65 -36.29 1.62
N TYR A 199 26.02 -35.06 2.00
CA TYR A 199 27.16 -34.33 1.45
C TYR A 199 28.48 -35.06 1.73
N ILE A 200 28.70 -35.47 2.99
CA ILE A 200 29.89 -36.23 3.37
C ILE A 200 29.94 -37.56 2.62
N ASN A 201 28.80 -38.24 2.46
CA ASN A 201 28.74 -39.52 1.77
C ASN A 201 29.03 -39.37 0.27
N GLN A 202 28.41 -38.39 -0.41
CA GLN A 202 28.71 -38.06 -1.81
C GLN A 202 30.18 -37.68 -2.00
N GLY A 203 30.73 -36.88 -1.08
CA GLY A 203 32.14 -36.53 -1.08
C GLY A 203 33.04 -37.76 -0.99
N ARG A 204 32.73 -38.72 -0.10
CA ARG A 204 33.50 -39.98 -0.01
C ARG A 204 33.38 -40.82 -1.28
N THR A 205 32.18 -40.99 -1.82
CA THR A 205 31.97 -41.84 -3.01
C THR A 205 32.66 -41.25 -4.24
N GLU A 206 32.53 -39.95 -4.48
CA GLU A 206 33.18 -39.29 -5.62
C GLU A 206 34.70 -39.20 -5.43
N THR A 207 35.19 -38.97 -4.21
CA THR A 207 36.64 -38.99 -3.92
C THR A 207 37.23 -40.38 -4.12
N ALA A 208 36.56 -41.43 -3.63
CA ALA A 208 37.00 -42.81 -3.82
C ALA A 208 37.02 -43.19 -5.32
N ARG A 209 35.98 -42.80 -6.07
CA ARG A 209 35.90 -43.01 -7.52
C ARG A 209 36.99 -42.27 -8.27
N ASN A 210 37.24 -41.01 -7.95
CA ASN A 210 38.30 -40.23 -8.58
C ASN A 210 39.70 -40.75 -8.23
N LEU A 211 39.93 -41.18 -6.99
CA LEU A 211 41.19 -41.83 -6.61
C LEU A 211 41.40 -43.14 -7.39
N GLU A 212 40.35 -43.92 -7.59
CA GLU A 212 40.46 -45.16 -8.37
C GLU A 212 40.71 -44.87 -9.86
N ASN A 213 40.02 -43.88 -10.42
CA ASN A 213 40.27 -43.40 -11.79
C ASN A 213 41.71 -42.88 -11.94
N LEU A 214 42.23 -42.16 -10.94
CA LEU A 214 43.62 -41.67 -10.93
C LEU A 214 44.62 -42.82 -10.84
N ARG A 215 44.36 -43.84 -10.03
CA ARG A 215 45.21 -45.05 -9.97
C ARG A 215 45.18 -45.83 -11.28
N ALA A 216 44.00 -45.96 -11.89
CA ALA A 216 43.85 -46.61 -13.18
C ALA A 216 44.60 -45.83 -14.28
N PHE A 217 44.51 -44.51 -14.28
CA PHE A 217 45.26 -43.63 -15.18
C PHE A 217 46.77 -43.73 -14.95
N ALA A 218 47.24 -43.75 -13.70
CA ALA A 218 48.66 -43.92 -13.39
C ALA A 218 49.22 -45.30 -13.80
N ARG A 219 48.35 -46.31 -13.95
CA ARG A 219 48.71 -47.65 -14.42
C ARG A 219 48.63 -47.80 -15.95
N SER A 220 48.04 -46.84 -16.66
CA SER A 220 47.94 -46.92 -18.11
C SER A 220 49.29 -46.60 -18.78
N PRO A 221 49.58 -47.17 -19.96
CA PRO A 221 50.80 -46.87 -20.70
C PRO A 221 50.87 -45.42 -21.21
N ASP A 222 49.75 -44.70 -21.16
CA ASP A 222 49.63 -43.29 -21.58
C ASP A 222 50.03 -42.29 -20.47
N PHE A 223 50.58 -42.77 -19.35
CA PHE A 223 50.95 -41.94 -18.21
C PHE A 223 52.35 -41.31 -18.35
N ASP A 224 52.40 -40.04 -18.75
CA ASP A 224 53.63 -39.24 -18.83
C ASP A 224 54.13 -38.79 -17.44
N THR A 225 54.78 -39.72 -16.73
CA THR A 225 55.30 -39.53 -15.36
C THR A 225 56.16 -38.28 -15.21
N TRP A 226 57.11 -38.06 -16.13
CA TRP A 226 58.09 -36.97 -16.04
C TRP A 226 57.47 -35.58 -16.23
N ASN A 227 56.48 -35.46 -17.11
CA ASN A 227 55.77 -34.20 -17.35
C ASN A 227 54.92 -33.81 -16.13
N ILE A 228 54.28 -34.79 -15.48
CA ILE A 228 53.45 -34.55 -14.30
C ILE A 228 54.30 -34.17 -13.09
N LEU A 229 55.42 -34.88 -12.84
CA LEU A 229 56.34 -34.56 -11.75
C LEU A 229 56.95 -33.16 -11.91
N GLY A 230 57.33 -32.77 -13.13
CA GLY A 230 57.83 -31.41 -13.41
C GLY A 230 56.78 -30.33 -13.14
N ARG A 231 55.49 -30.59 -13.42
CA ARG A 231 54.40 -29.66 -13.08
C ARG A 231 54.16 -29.56 -11.58
N LEU A 232 54.29 -30.66 -10.84
CA LEU A 232 54.11 -30.66 -9.39
C LEU A 232 55.22 -29.89 -8.67
N GLU A 233 56.48 -30.10 -9.07
CA GLU A 233 57.63 -29.38 -8.50
C GLU A 233 57.54 -27.86 -8.72
N HIS A 234 56.98 -27.43 -9.86
CA HIS A 234 56.75 -26.01 -10.14
C HIS A 234 55.63 -25.39 -9.28
N ILE A 235 54.67 -26.18 -8.77
CA ILE A 235 53.58 -25.67 -7.94
C ILE A 235 54.03 -25.48 -6.48
N GLU A 236 55.04 -26.22 -6.04
CA GLU A 236 55.54 -26.22 -4.67
C GLU A 236 56.64 -25.15 -4.41
N ARG A 237 57.18 -24.52 -5.47
CA ARG A 237 58.04 -23.34 -5.40
C ARG A 237 57.26 -22.03 -5.50
#